data_AF-A0A5R9KZ72-F1
#
_entry.id   AF-A0A5R9KZ72-F1
#
_cell.length_a   1.000
_cell.length_b   1.000
_cell.length_c   1.000
_cell.angle_alpha   90.00
_cell.angle_beta   90.00
_cell.angle_gamma   90.00
#
_symmetry.space_group_name_H-M   'P 1'
#
loop_
_entity.id
_entity.type
_entity.pdbx_description
1 polymer ?
#
loop_
_entity_poly.entity_id
_entity_poly.type
_entity_poly.pdbx_seq_one_letter_code
_entity_poly.pdbx_strand_id
1 'polypeptide(L)'
;MMNVKDLTSVYDTIMSIPGMNDQIKIDLKISRRNVLLLTQAIRRALRIPGDESNPDLIDIASSESKDELLALSADCLQKSGLVDLNDRLAKL
;
A
#
# COMPACT_ATOMS: atom_id res chain seq x y z
N MET A 1 20.18 -9.85 8.86
CA MET A 1 18.74 -10.10 8.66
C MET A 1 18.03 -9.44 9.83
N MET A 2 17.11 -8.51 9.58
CA MET A 2 16.26 -7.94 10.63
C MET A 2 15.14 -8.93 10.92
N ASN A 3 14.95 -9.22 12.20
CA ASN A 3 13.84 -10.01 12.70
C ASN A 3 12.59 -9.11 12.79
N VAL A 4 11.39 -9.69 12.79
CA VAL A 4 10.10 -9.02 13.08
C VAL A 4 10.21 -8.03 14.25
N LYS A 5 10.87 -8.42 15.36
CA LYS A 5 11.07 -7.55 16.53
C LYS A 5 11.86 -6.28 16.22
N ASP A 6 12.94 -6.41 15.44
CA ASP A 6 13.76 -5.26 15.05
C ASP A 6 12.96 -4.33 14.12
N LEU A 7 12.17 -4.92 13.22
CA LEU A 7 11.33 -4.17 12.30
C LEU A 7 10.19 -3.44 13.03
N THR A 8 9.52 -4.07 13.99
CA THR A 8 8.51 -3.42 14.85
C THR A 8 9.13 -2.27 15.63
N SER A 9 10.31 -2.46 16.23
CA SER A 9 10.99 -1.37 16.95
C SER A 9 11.33 -0.18 16.04
N VAL A 10 11.77 -0.46 14.81
CA VAL A 10 12.04 0.59 13.80
C VAL A 10 10.75 1.28 13.39
N TYR A 11 9.67 0.54 13.16
CA TYR A 11 8.36 1.08 12.82
C TYR A 11 7.83 2.00 13.91
N ASP A 12 7.85 1.57 15.17
CA ASP A 12 7.42 2.39 16.31
C ASP A 12 8.26 3.66 16.43
N THR A 13 9.57 3.55 16.18
CA THR A 13 10.47 4.71 16.16
C THR A 13 10.09 5.67 15.04
N ILE A 14 9.84 5.16 13.82
CA ILE A 14 9.41 5.99 12.69
C ILE A 14 8.08 6.66 13.02
N MET A 15 7.08 5.92 13.50
CA MET A 15 5.76 6.46 13.86
C MET A 15 5.81 7.48 15.01
N SER A 16 6.84 7.43 15.86
CA SER A 16 7.07 8.44 16.91
C SER A 16 7.60 9.78 16.38
N ILE A 17 8.05 9.84 15.13
CA ILE A 17 8.51 11.08 14.51
C ILE A 17 7.30 12.02 14.34
N PRO A 18 7.37 13.26 14.87
CA PRO A 18 6.31 14.24 14.67
C PRO A 18 6.00 14.46 13.19
N GLY A 19 4.72 14.47 12.84
CA GLY A 19 4.25 14.71 11.47
C GLY A 19 4.09 13.45 10.60
N MET A 20 4.39 12.25 11.11
CA MET A 20 4.20 11.01 10.35
C MET A 20 2.73 10.66 10.06
N ASN A 21 1.81 11.20 10.85
CA ASN A 21 0.36 11.06 10.65
C ASN A 21 -0.24 12.29 9.95
N ASP A 22 0.58 13.24 9.49
CA ASP A 22 0.07 14.43 8.82
C ASP A 22 -0.42 14.07 7.42
N GLN A 23 -1.63 14.54 7.08
CA GLN A 23 -2.16 14.37 5.74
C GLN A 23 -1.43 15.30 4.76
N ILE A 24 -0.74 14.71 3.79
CA ILE A 24 -0.07 15.44 2.71
C ILE A 24 -0.84 15.36 1.40
N LYS A 25 -0.73 16.41 0.58
CA LYS A 25 -1.26 16.41 -0.79
C LYS A 25 -0.20 15.92 -1.76
N ILE A 26 -0.49 14.84 -2.48
CA ILE A 26 0.39 14.28 -3.52
C ILE A 26 -0.15 14.68 -4.90
N ASP A 27 0.64 15.41 -5.69
CA ASP A 27 0.36 15.63 -7.13
C ASP A 27 0.92 14.46 -7.95
N LEU A 28 0.03 13.64 -8.51
CA LEU A 28 0.40 12.39 -9.17
C LEU A 28 0.17 12.48 -10.69
N LYS A 29 1.25 12.37 -11.48
CA LYS A 29 1.21 12.31 -12.95
C LYS A 29 1.79 10.97 -13.43
N ILE A 30 0.93 9.97 -13.59
CA ILE A 30 1.31 8.63 -14.06
C ILE A 30 0.41 8.16 -15.21
N SER A 31 0.91 7.23 -16.03
CA SER A 31 0.14 6.66 -17.13
C SER A 31 -0.97 5.73 -16.62
N ARG A 32 -2.03 5.55 -17.41
CA ARG A 32 -3.12 4.59 -17.14
C ARG A 32 -2.59 3.16 -16.87
N ARG A 33 -1.55 2.75 -17.60
CA ARG A 33 -0.87 1.45 -17.38
C ARG A 33 -0.31 1.36 -15.97
N ASN A 34 0.40 2.41 -15.54
CA ASN A 34 1.03 2.41 -14.23
C ASN A 34 0.00 2.49 -13.10
N VAL A 35 -1.15 3.13 -13.32
CA VAL A 35 -2.27 3.08 -12.35
C VAL A 35 -2.74 1.64 -12.14
N LEU A 36 -2.98 0.88 -13.21
CA LEU A 36 -3.39 -0.52 -13.10
C LEU A 36 -2.35 -1.37 -12.37
N LEU A 37 -1.07 -1.23 -12.74
CA LEU A 37 0.01 -1.96 -12.09
C LEU A 37 0.16 -1.58 -10.62
N LEU A 38 0.02 -0.30 -10.27
CA LEU A 38 0.06 0.18 -8.90
C LEU A 38 -1.06 -0.45 -8.06
N THR A 39 -2.30 -0.42 -8.56
CA THR A 39 -3.43 -1.02 -7.84
C THR A 39 -3.26 -2.52 -7.65
N GLN A 40 -2.75 -3.24 -8.66
CA GLN A 40 -2.44 -4.67 -8.53
C GLN A 40 -1.30 -4.92 -7.54
N ALA A 41 -0.25 -4.08 -7.54
CA ALA A 41 0.86 -4.20 -6.62
C ALA A 41 0.42 -4.01 -5.16
N ILE A 42 -0.38 -2.98 -4.87
CA ILE A 42 -0.93 -2.72 -3.53
C ILE A 42 -1.80 -3.91 -3.09
N ARG A 43 -2.74 -4.35 -3.94
CA ARG A 43 -3.60 -5.51 -3.62
C ARG A 43 -2.80 -6.79 -3.37
N ARG A 44 -1.73 -7.02 -4.14
CA ARG A 44 -0.86 -8.18 -3.98
C ARG A 44 -0.08 -8.11 -2.68
N ALA A 45 0.55 -6.97 -2.39
CA ALA A 45 1.31 -6.75 -1.15
C ALA A 45 0.46 -6.95 0.10
N LEU A 46 -0.82 -6.55 0.05
CA LEU A 46 -1.75 -6.71 1.17
C LEU A 46 -2.34 -8.12 1.33
N ARG A 47 -2.24 -8.98 0.29
CA ARG A 47 -2.79 -10.34 0.30
C ARG A 47 -1.76 -11.41 0.64
N ILE A 48 -0.49 -11.17 0.31
CA ILE A 48 0.58 -12.13 0.58
C ILE A 48 0.90 -12.05 2.07
N PRO A 49 0.70 -13.12 2.86
CA PRO A 49 1.19 -13.14 4.23
C PRO A 49 2.72 -13.02 4.21
N GLY A 50 3.25 -12.14 5.05
CA GLY A 50 4.70 -11.93 5.18
C GLY A 50 5.47 -13.21 5.50
N ASP A 51 6.72 -13.24 5.08
CA ASP A 51 7.67 -14.27 5.52
C ASP A 51 8.20 -13.88 6.91
N GLU A 52 8.00 -14.73 7.91
CA GLU A 52 8.55 -14.51 9.26
C GLU A 52 10.08 -14.36 9.27
N SER A 53 10.76 -14.91 8.25
CA SER A 53 12.21 -14.84 8.08
C SER A 53 12.67 -13.53 7.43
N ASN A 54 11.78 -12.82 6.72
CA ASN A 54 12.08 -11.56 6.04
C ASN A 54 10.83 -10.66 6.00
N PRO A 55 10.43 -10.10 7.16
CA PRO A 55 9.25 -9.27 7.26
C PRO A 55 9.45 -7.92 6.57
N ASP A 56 8.42 -7.44 5.88
CA ASP A 56 8.35 -6.13 5.23
C ASP A 56 7.51 -5.15 6.06
N LEU A 57 7.64 -3.85 5.77
CA LEU A 57 6.90 -2.79 6.47
C LEU A 57 5.37 -2.98 6.40
N ILE A 58 4.89 -3.57 5.30
CA ILE A 58 3.47 -3.84 5.10
C ILE A 58 2.95 -4.93 6.04
N ASP A 59 3.80 -5.84 6.51
CA ASP A 59 3.41 -6.93 7.40
C ASP A 59 3.03 -6.41 8.78
N ILE A 60 3.78 -5.42 9.26
CA ILE A 60 3.60 -4.79 10.58
C ILE A 60 2.74 -3.53 10.55
N ALA A 61 2.35 -3.05 9.37
CA ALA A 61 1.46 -1.90 9.24
C ALA A 61 0.07 -2.17 9.86
N SER A 62 -0.53 -1.14 10.45
CA SER A 62 -1.88 -1.21 11.02
C SER A 62 -2.92 -1.54 9.95
N SER A 63 -4.07 -2.10 10.37
CA SER A 63 -5.20 -2.32 9.46
C SER A 63 -5.69 -1.02 8.83
N GLU A 64 -5.69 0.08 9.59
CA GLU A 64 -6.07 1.41 9.13
C GLU A 64 -5.19 1.88 7.97
N SER A 65 -3.87 1.81 8.11
CA SER A 65 -2.95 2.20 7.02
C SER A 65 -3.10 1.31 5.79
N LYS A 66 -3.40 0.01 5.98
CA LYS A 66 -3.69 -0.91 4.87
C LYS A 66 -4.98 -0.52 4.13
N ASP A 67 -6.02 -0.13 4.86
CA ASP A 67 -7.29 0.32 4.29
C ASP A 67 -7.13 1.67 3.57
N GLU A 68 -6.34 2.61 4.11
CA GLU A 68 -6.01 3.87 3.44
C GLU A 68 -5.26 3.67 2.12
N LEU A 69 -4.31 2.73 2.08
CA LEU A 69 -3.61 2.37 0.84
C LEU A 69 -4.56 1.74 -0.20
N LEU A 70 -5.52 0.92 0.24
CA LEU A 70 -6.56 0.38 -0.63
C LEU A 70 -7.45 1.50 -1.18
N ALA A 71 -7.88 2.43 -0.32
CA ALA A 71 -8.68 3.59 -0.73
C ALA A 71 -7.94 4.45 -1.76
N LEU A 72 -6.65 4.75 -1.53
CA LEU A 72 -5.81 5.47 -2.49
C LEU A 72 -5.74 4.76 -3.85
N SER A 73 -5.59 3.43 -3.84
CA SER A 73 -5.55 2.64 -5.07
C SER A 73 -6.88 2.68 -5.85
N ALA A 74 -8.01 2.72 -5.14
CA ALA A 74 -9.35 2.84 -5.71
C ALA A 74 -9.57 4.25 -6.31
N ASP A 75 -9.17 5.29 -5.59
CA ASP A 75 -9.21 6.68 -6.05
C ASP A 75 -8.41 6.87 -7.36
N CYS A 76 -7.23 6.25 -7.45
CA CYS A 76 -6.41 6.30 -8.65
C CYS A 76 -7.11 5.61 -9.84
N LEU A 77 -7.77 4.47 -9.63
CA LEU A 77 -8.57 3.80 -10.67
C LEU A 77 -9.76 4.65 -11.11
N GLN A 78 -10.47 5.28 -10.16
CA GLN A 78 -11.59 6.15 -10.45
C GLN A 78 -11.16 7.37 -11.28
N LYS A 79 -10.10 8.07 -10.84
CA LYS A 79 -9.55 9.25 -11.54
C LYS A 79 -9.01 8.93 -12.94
N SER A 80 -8.53 7.71 -13.16
CA SER A 80 -8.01 7.27 -14.46
C SER A 80 -9.08 6.69 -15.40
N GLY A 81 -10.30 6.45 -14.90
CA GLY A 81 -11.39 5.84 -15.65
C GLY A 81 -11.17 4.35 -15.97
N LEU A 82 -10.45 3.64 -15.10
CA LEU A 82 -10.02 2.25 -15.33
C LEU A 82 -10.72 1.22 -14.43
N VAL A 83 -11.73 1.63 -13.66
CA VAL A 83 -12.46 0.76 -12.72
C VAL A 83 -13.01 -0.50 -13.43
N ASP A 84 -13.77 -0.33 -14.51
CA ASP A 84 -14.37 -1.45 -15.25
C ASP A 84 -13.31 -2.41 -15.83
N LEU A 85 -12.20 -1.86 -16.32
CA LEU A 85 -11.11 -2.67 -16.88
C LEU A 85 -10.42 -3.47 -15.77
N ASN A 86 -10.13 -2.84 -14.64
CA ASN A 86 -9.55 -3.51 -13.48
C ASN A 86 -10.45 -4.64 -12.97
N ASP A 87 -11.78 -4.42 -12.93
CA ASP A 87 -12.74 -5.44 -12.49
C ASP A 87 -12.83 -6.62 -13.45
N ARG A 88 -12.70 -6.38 -14.76
CA ARG A 88 -12.59 -7.45 -15.76
C ARG A 88 -11.30 -8.25 -15.56
N LEU A 89 -10.19 -7.56 -15.35
CA LEU A 89 -8.88 -8.20 -15.11
C LEU A 89 -8.86 -9.01 -13.81
N ALA A 90 -9.56 -8.58 -12.77
CA ALA A 90 -9.64 -9.30 -11.50
C ALA A 90 -10.50 -10.58 -11.56
N LYS A 91 -11.28 -10.75 -12.63
CA LYS A 91 -12.12 -11.94 -12.87
C LYS A 91 -11.48 -12.94 -13.85
N LEU A 92 -10.32 -12.61 -14.42
CA LEU A 92 -9.48 -13.52 -15.18
C LEU A 92 -8.65 -14.39 -14.23
#